data_AF-A0A6V7X5K0-F1
#
_entry.id   AF-A0A6V7X5K0-F1
#
_cell.length_a   1.000
_cell.length_b   1.000
_cell.length_c   1.000
_cell.angle_alpha   90.00
_cell.angle_beta   90.00
_cell.angle_gamma   90.00
#
_symmetry.space_group_name_H-M   'P 1'
#
loop_
_entity.id
_entity.type
_entity.pdbx_description
1 polymer ?
#
loop_
_entity_poly.entity_id
_entity_poly.type
_entity_poly.pdbx_seq_one_letter_code
_entity_poly.pdbx_strand_id
1 'polypeptide(L)'
;MYPEGGVVEDYRCSHNDNQRGWVSTCTSIELNVALEEGYTVTKLFRVLEYTKYDTELFKPYISEFMAQKIHSSGFDDNIRNNKEAEDQFIYECDNNFGIKIERSKMIPNKGKRTQAKLMLNNLWGRFSLRNFGLSQCTITDDPAELCKYMYDPSIEITSIDELNQQILLLSYTKKKDWIEEHESSNVVISLWTTSAARIHLLRAMQKVVRSEGCTLLYTDTDSLIFAHPENMCPLTLGPHLGQFTDEYPKHDILEYVSGGAKQYGLKLLKKEYDRTRIYFKSQRDDTKYRCYQ
;
A
#
# COMPACT_ATOMS: atom_id res chain seq x y z
N MET A 1 14.44 14.66 -32.59
CA MET A 1 13.77 15.34 -31.46
C MET A 1 13.64 14.32 -30.35
N TYR A 2 14.12 14.67 -29.16
CA TYR A 2 14.08 13.82 -27.96
C TYR A 2 12.66 13.85 -27.38
N PRO A 3 12.20 12.82 -26.65
CA PRO A 3 10.88 12.87 -26.04
C PRO A 3 10.80 14.07 -25.09
N GLU A 4 9.81 14.95 -25.31
CA GLU A 4 9.52 16.15 -24.51
C GLU A 4 9.04 15.84 -23.08
N GLY A 5 9.15 14.58 -22.63
CA GLY A 5 8.76 14.11 -21.30
C GLY A 5 9.86 14.22 -20.23
N GLY A 6 11.05 14.70 -20.58
CA GLY A 6 12.10 14.96 -19.61
C GLY A 6 11.84 16.25 -18.84
N VAL A 7 11.67 16.17 -17.52
CA VAL A 7 11.58 17.35 -16.63
C VAL A 7 12.86 18.21 -16.68
N VAL A 8 13.96 17.62 -17.14
CA VAL A 8 15.24 18.31 -17.34
C VAL A 8 15.37 18.67 -18.81
N GLU A 9 15.18 19.95 -19.14
CA GLU A 9 15.24 20.49 -20.51
C GLU A 9 16.56 20.15 -21.21
N ASP A 10 17.65 20.07 -20.45
CA ASP A 10 19.00 19.78 -20.95
C ASP A 10 19.33 18.28 -21.00
N TYR A 11 18.41 17.38 -20.66
CA TYR A 11 18.69 15.95 -20.70
C TYR A 11 18.92 15.47 -22.13
N ARG A 12 20.12 14.94 -22.37
CA ARG A 12 20.52 14.32 -23.64
C ARG A 12 20.95 12.88 -23.38
N CYS A 13 20.21 11.93 -23.95
CA CYS A 13 20.58 10.52 -23.96
C CYS A 13 21.15 10.13 -25.33
N SER A 14 22.35 9.54 -25.35
CA SER A 14 23.03 9.09 -26.58
C SER A 14 22.53 7.74 -27.11
N HIS A 15 21.70 7.02 -26.35
CA HIS A 15 21.14 5.74 -26.73
C HIS A 15 20.00 5.89 -27.76
N ASN A 16 19.92 4.94 -28.70
CA ASN A 16 18.79 4.82 -29.60
C ASN A 16 17.54 4.24 -28.91
N ASP A 17 16.38 4.27 -29.56
CA ASP A 17 15.11 3.81 -28.98
C ASP A 17 15.16 2.35 -28.50
N ASN A 18 15.82 1.46 -29.25
CA ASN A 18 15.94 0.05 -28.87
C ASN A 18 16.80 -0.13 -27.61
N GLN A 19 17.83 0.70 -27.44
CA GLN A 19 18.70 0.69 -26.26
C GLN A 19 18.03 1.33 -25.03
N ARG A 20 17.03 2.20 -25.24
CA ARG A 20 16.22 2.80 -24.15
C ARG A 20 15.04 1.94 -23.75
N GLY A 21 14.70 0.93 -24.55
CA GLY A 21 13.62 -0.01 -24.27
C GLY A 21 13.98 -1.02 -23.19
N TRP A 22 12.96 -1.56 -22.51
CA TRP A 22 13.09 -2.69 -21.60
C TRP A 22 11.90 -3.64 -21.80
N VAL A 23 12.03 -4.86 -21.31
CA VAL A 23 10.95 -5.84 -21.30
C VAL A 23 10.26 -5.77 -19.94
N SER A 24 8.93 -5.65 -19.94
CA SER A 24 8.12 -5.60 -18.74
C SER A 24 6.86 -6.47 -18.87
N THR A 25 6.42 -7.00 -17.74
CA THR A 25 5.09 -7.59 -17.57
C THR A 25 4.28 -6.62 -16.72
N CYS A 26 3.24 -6.02 -17.30
CA CYS A 26 2.41 -5.03 -16.63
C CYS A 26 0.93 -5.28 -16.92
N THR A 27 0.07 -4.63 -16.13
CA THR A 27 -1.37 -4.63 -16.43
C THR A 27 -1.66 -3.68 -17.60
N SER A 28 -2.78 -3.91 -18.29
CA SER A 28 -3.21 -3.04 -19.39
C SER A 28 -3.39 -1.58 -18.96
N ILE A 29 -3.83 -1.33 -17.72
CA ILE A 29 -3.99 0.04 -17.19
C ILE A 29 -2.65 0.76 -17.00
N GLU A 30 -1.59 0.05 -16.57
CA GLU A 30 -0.26 0.64 -16.47
C GLU A 30 0.36 0.88 -17.84
N LEU A 31 0.14 -0.05 -18.77
CA LEU A 31 0.57 0.11 -20.15
C LEU A 31 -0.08 1.34 -20.79
N ASN A 32 -1.38 1.53 -20.60
CA ASN A 32 -2.09 2.70 -21.13
C ASN A 32 -1.51 4.01 -20.59
N VAL A 33 -1.24 4.09 -19.28
CA VAL A 33 -0.59 5.28 -18.70
C VAL A 33 0.81 5.51 -19.29
N ALA A 34 1.60 4.46 -19.51
CA ALA A 34 2.88 4.61 -20.17
C ALA A 34 2.73 5.13 -21.62
N LEU A 35 1.75 4.64 -22.37
CA LEU A 35 1.48 5.13 -23.73
C LEU A 35 1.04 6.60 -23.72
N GLU A 36 0.22 7.02 -22.76
CA GLU A 36 -0.18 8.42 -22.56
C GLU A 36 1.02 9.34 -22.28
N GLU A 37 2.05 8.82 -21.61
CA GLU A 37 3.32 9.52 -21.35
C GLU A 37 4.32 9.46 -22.52
N GLY A 38 3.90 8.97 -23.69
CA GLY A 38 4.69 8.97 -24.92
C GLY A 38 5.61 7.76 -25.09
N TYR A 39 5.49 6.72 -24.26
CA TYR A 39 6.17 5.45 -24.49
C TYR A 39 5.55 4.70 -25.67
N THR A 40 6.35 3.86 -26.34
CA THR A 40 5.90 3.08 -27.50
C THR A 40 6.16 1.59 -27.31
N VAL A 41 5.20 0.74 -27.67
CA VAL A 41 5.38 -0.71 -27.66
C VAL A 41 6.09 -1.15 -28.94
N THR A 42 7.30 -1.70 -28.80
CA THR A 42 8.08 -2.24 -29.93
C THR A 42 7.77 -3.70 -30.22
N LYS A 43 7.42 -4.48 -29.18
CA LYS A 43 7.13 -5.91 -29.30
C LYS A 43 6.15 -6.36 -28.21
N LEU A 44 5.17 -7.17 -28.61
CA LEU A 44 4.22 -7.82 -27.72
C LEU A 44 4.49 -9.33 -27.71
N PHE A 45 4.63 -9.93 -26.53
CA PHE A 45 4.97 -11.35 -26.39
C PHE A 45 3.76 -12.22 -26.03
N ARG A 46 3.01 -11.83 -25.01
CA ARG A 46 1.86 -12.57 -24.50
C ARG A 46 0.85 -11.61 -23.88
N VAL A 47 -0.43 -11.91 -24.07
CA VAL A 47 -1.55 -11.22 -23.41
C VAL A 47 -2.38 -12.26 -22.66
N LEU A 48 -2.75 -11.92 -21.43
CA LEU A 48 -3.79 -12.62 -20.69
C LEU A 48 -5.00 -11.69 -20.68
N GLU A 49 -6.03 -12.05 -21.45
CA GLU A 49 -7.21 -11.22 -21.64
C GLU A 49 -8.36 -11.70 -20.75
N TYR A 50 -8.98 -10.75 -20.05
CA TYR A 50 -10.19 -10.95 -19.26
C TYR A 50 -11.28 -10.06 -19.86
N THR A 51 -12.39 -10.66 -20.30
CA THR A 51 -13.45 -9.97 -21.02
C THR A 51 -14.68 -9.65 -20.15
N LYS A 52 -14.74 -10.22 -18.95
CA LYS A 52 -15.82 -9.99 -17.98
C LYS A 52 -15.29 -9.17 -16.81
N TYR A 53 -16.07 -8.18 -16.41
CA TYR A 53 -15.74 -7.26 -15.32
C TYR A 53 -16.96 -7.10 -14.41
N ASP A 54 -16.69 -6.83 -13.14
CA ASP A 54 -17.69 -6.59 -12.11
C ASP A 54 -17.23 -5.40 -11.25
N THR A 55 -18.06 -4.36 -11.16
CA THR A 55 -17.78 -3.16 -10.37
C THR A 55 -18.41 -3.22 -8.96
N GLU A 56 -19.24 -4.22 -8.69
CA GLU A 56 -20.04 -4.37 -7.48
C GLU A 56 -19.50 -5.43 -6.53
N LEU A 57 -18.77 -6.44 -7.04
CA LEU A 57 -18.32 -7.63 -6.29
C LEU A 57 -17.77 -7.32 -4.89
N PHE A 58 -16.92 -6.30 -4.76
CA PHE A 58 -16.30 -5.92 -3.48
C PHE A 58 -16.97 -4.76 -2.76
N LYS A 59 -17.93 -4.06 -3.38
CA LYS A 59 -18.56 -2.88 -2.78
C LYS A 59 -19.20 -3.18 -1.42
N PRO A 60 -20.02 -4.23 -1.22
CA PRO A 60 -20.60 -4.52 0.09
C PRO A 60 -19.56 -4.74 1.18
N TYR A 61 -18.48 -5.49 0.87
CA TYR A 61 -17.40 -5.74 1.81
C TYR A 61 -16.67 -4.45 2.18
N ILE A 62 -16.28 -3.65 1.18
CA ILE A 62 -15.56 -2.39 1.40
C ILE A 62 -16.44 -1.40 2.16
N SER A 63 -17.72 -1.26 1.79
CA SER A 63 -18.65 -0.36 2.46
C SER A 63 -18.85 -0.71 3.94
N GLU A 64 -19.00 -2.00 4.27
CA GLU A 64 -19.17 -2.45 5.65
C GLU A 64 -17.95 -2.13 6.51
N PHE A 65 -16.75 -2.56 6.10
CA PHE A 65 -15.54 -2.32 6.90
C PHE A 65 -15.10 -0.85 6.89
N MET A 66 -15.39 -0.10 5.83
CA MET A 66 -15.14 1.34 5.82
C MET A 66 -16.09 2.08 6.75
N ALA A 67 -17.38 1.73 6.80
CA ALA A 67 -18.32 2.25 7.79
C ALA A 67 -17.83 1.97 9.22
N GLN A 68 -17.45 0.73 9.54
CA GLN A 68 -16.91 0.38 10.86
C GLN A 68 -15.65 1.18 11.21
N LYS A 69 -14.76 1.40 10.23
CA LYS A 69 -13.54 2.22 10.39
C LYS A 69 -13.88 3.69 10.65
N ILE A 70 -14.84 4.26 9.92
CA ILE A 70 -15.29 5.65 10.08
C ILE A 70 -15.96 5.83 11.44
N HIS A 71 -16.93 4.97 11.80
CA HIS A 71 -17.58 4.94 13.12
C HIS A 71 -16.56 4.93 14.26
N SER A 72 -15.58 4.03 14.17
CA SER A 72 -14.53 3.88 15.19
C SER A 72 -13.47 4.98 15.16
N SER A 73 -13.44 5.83 14.12
CA SER A 73 -12.59 7.02 14.09
C SER A 73 -13.30 8.21 14.77
N GLY A 74 -14.62 8.25 14.70
CA GLY A 74 -15.42 9.40 15.10
C GLY A 74 -15.30 10.55 14.09
N PHE A 75 -15.96 11.65 14.39
CA PHE A 75 -15.85 12.86 13.58
C PHE A 75 -14.49 13.54 13.78
N ASP A 76 -13.99 14.14 12.70
CA ASP A 76 -12.80 14.97 12.75
C ASP A 76 -13.00 16.18 13.68
N ASP A 77 -11.93 16.65 14.31
CA ASP A 77 -11.99 17.78 15.25
C ASP A 77 -12.58 19.04 14.60
N ASN A 78 -12.43 19.22 13.29
CA ASN A 78 -12.92 20.40 12.56
C ASN A 78 -14.44 20.40 12.34
N ILE A 79 -15.08 19.22 12.31
CA ILE A 79 -16.52 19.08 12.05
C ILE A 79 -17.29 18.62 13.29
N ARG A 80 -16.60 18.08 14.30
CA ARG A 80 -17.22 17.55 15.51
C ARG A 80 -18.04 18.64 16.22
N ASN A 81 -19.26 18.29 16.61
CA ASN A 81 -20.26 19.15 17.23
C ASN A 81 -20.87 20.22 16.29
N ASN A 82 -20.52 20.23 15.01
CA ASN A 82 -21.21 21.01 14.00
C ASN A 82 -22.21 20.10 13.27
N LYS A 83 -23.50 20.21 13.63
CA LYS A 83 -24.54 19.30 13.14
C LYS A 83 -24.66 19.31 11.61
N GLU A 84 -24.59 20.48 10.98
CA GLU A 84 -24.70 20.64 9.53
C GLU A 84 -23.51 20.01 8.82
N ALA A 85 -22.28 20.23 9.32
CA ALA A 85 -21.08 19.62 8.76
C ALA A 85 -21.06 18.09 8.96
N GLU A 86 -21.53 17.59 10.11
CA GLU A 86 -21.69 16.16 10.35
C GLU A 86 -22.74 15.53 9.43
N ASP A 87 -23.88 16.18 9.20
CA ASP A 87 -24.92 15.71 8.28
C ASP A 87 -24.41 15.68 6.83
N GLN A 88 -23.70 16.74 6.43
CA GLN A 88 -23.07 16.81 5.11
C GLN A 88 -22.06 15.67 4.90
N PHE A 89 -21.19 15.42 5.88
CA PHE A 89 -20.22 14.33 5.81
C PHE A 89 -20.88 12.94 5.69
N ILE A 90 -21.96 12.71 6.46
CA ILE A 90 -22.74 11.45 6.40
C ILE A 90 -23.38 11.30 5.02
N TYR A 91 -24.00 12.37 4.50
CA TYR A 91 -24.62 12.37 3.18
C TYR A 91 -23.60 12.08 2.08
N GLU A 92 -22.43 12.71 2.12
CA GLU A 92 -21.36 12.48 1.14
C GLU A 92 -20.82 11.04 1.18
N CYS A 93 -20.71 10.44 2.37
CA CYS A 93 -20.31 9.03 2.51
C CYS A 93 -21.27 8.09 1.78
N ASP A 94 -22.59 8.30 1.90
CA ASP A 94 -23.59 7.46 1.25
C ASP A 94 -23.71 7.78 -0.25
N ASN A 95 -23.85 9.05 -0.61
CA ASN A 95 -24.08 9.46 -2.00
C ASN A 95 -22.88 9.17 -2.91
N ASN A 96 -21.66 9.40 -2.44
CA ASN A 96 -20.47 9.28 -3.30
C ASN A 96 -19.86 7.86 -3.25
N PHE A 97 -20.04 7.14 -2.14
CA PHE A 97 -19.35 5.86 -1.91
C PHE A 97 -20.28 4.71 -1.54
N GLY A 98 -21.57 4.95 -1.32
CA GLY A 98 -22.53 3.93 -0.83
C GLY A 98 -22.20 3.44 0.58
N ILE A 99 -21.58 4.29 1.41
CA ILE A 99 -21.17 3.96 2.78
C ILE A 99 -22.17 4.58 3.75
N LYS A 100 -22.98 3.74 4.39
CA LYS A 100 -23.98 4.18 5.35
C LYS A 100 -23.34 4.45 6.70
N ILE A 101 -23.40 5.72 7.14
CA ILE A 101 -22.86 6.15 8.43
C ILE A 101 -23.97 6.47 9.42
N GLU A 102 -23.94 5.83 10.59
CA GLU A 102 -24.84 6.11 11.70
C GLU A 102 -24.14 7.02 12.72
N ARG A 103 -24.71 8.22 12.92
CA ARG A 103 -24.16 9.21 13.87
C ARG A 103 -23.98 8.66 15.28
N SER A 104 -24.90 7.82 15.76
CA SER A 104 -24.84 7.20 17.10
C SER A 104 -23.64 6.27 17.30
N LYS A 105 -23.05 5.76 16.21
CA LYS A 105 -21.89 4.85 16.23
C LYS A 105 -20.55 5.59 16.09
N MET A 106 -20.54 6.91 15.87
CA MET A 106 -19.34 7.74 15.68
C MET A 106 -18.56 7.99 16.98
N ILE A 107 -18.10 6.90 17.60
CA ILE A 107 -17.42 6.88 18.89
C ILE A 107 -15.97 6.42 18.67
N PRO A 108 -14.97 7.27 18.92
CA PRO A 108 -13.56 6.92 18.75
C PRO A 108 -13.17 5.65 19.52
N ASN A 109 -12.72 4.62 18.80
CA ASN A 109 -12.23 3.37 19.35
C ASN A 109 -11.05 2.86 18.51
N LYS A 110 -9.83 3.02 19.03
CA LYS A 110 -8.60 2.64 18.32
C LYS A 110 -8.54 1.15 17.97
N GLY A 111 -8.99 0.27 18.86
CA GLY A 111 -8.96 -1.18 18.64
C GLY A 111 -9.88 -1.62 17.51
N LYS A 112 -11.15 -1.21 17.55
CA LYS A 112 -12.12 -1.50 16.49
C LYS A 112 -11.69 -0.90 15.15
N ARG A 113 -11.17 0.33 15.17
CA ARG A 113 -10.62 0.98 13.97
C ARG A 113 -9.48 0.18 13.36
N THR A 114 -8.57 -0.36 14.17
CA THR A 114 -7.47 -1.20 13.69
C THR A 114 -7.98 -2.49 13.06
N GLN A 115 -8.97 -3.17 13.68
CA GLN A 115 -9.57 -4.38 13.11
C GLN A 115 -10.24 -4.11 11.76
N ALA A 116 -11.06 -3.06 11.67
CA ALA A 116 -11.72 -2.68 10.43
C ALA A 116 -10.70 -2.32 9.32
N LYS A 117 -9.65 -1.57 9.66
CA LYS A 117 -8.55 -1.27 8.73
C LYS A 117 -7.83 -2.55 8.28
N LEU A 118 -7.60 -3.49 9.19
CA LEU A 118 -6.93 -4.75 8.87
C LEU A 118 -7.75 -5.58 7.88
N MET A 119 -9.07 -5.65 8.04
CA MET A 119 -9.96 -6.34 7.10
C MET A 119 -9.91 -5.71 5.70
N LEU A 120 -9.95 -4.37 5.60
CA LEU A 120 -9.80 -3.66 4.33
C LEU A 120 -8.46 -3.94 3.64
N ASN A 121 -7.37 -4.00 4.42
CA ASN A 121 -6.02 -4.19 3.86
C ASN A 121 -5.71 -5.65 3.51
N ASN A 122 -6.20 -6.60 4.29
CA ASN A 122 -5.88 -8.02 4.13
C ASN A 122 -6.59 -8.66 2.93
N LEU A 123 -7.72 -8.10 2.48
CA LEU A 123 -8.55 -8.68 1.43
C LEU A 123 -7.73 -9.02 0.17
N TRP A 124 -7.00 -8.05 -0.37
CA TRP A 124 -6.21 -8.21 -1.60
C TRP A 124 -5.00 -9.12 -1.37
N GLY A 125 -4.35 -8.99 -0.21
CA GLY A 125 -3.23 -9.86 0.17
C GLY A 125 -3.63 -11.34 0.22
N ARG A 126 -4.89 -11.63 0.61
CA ARG A 126 -5.43 -12.98 0.65
C ARG A 126 -5.47 -13.63 -0.73
N PHE A 127 -5.90 -12.90 -1.76
CA PHE A 127 -5.97 -13.41 -3.13
C PHE A 127 -4.59 -13.68 -3.75
N SER A 128 -3.50 -13.12 -3.19
CA SER A 128 -2.13 -13.34 -3.66
C SER A 128 -1.25 -14.12 -2.69
N LEU A 129 -1.85 -14.86 -1.77
CA LEU A 129 -1.07 -15.75 -0.92
C LEU A 129 -0.34 -16.76 -1.78
N ARG A 130 0.97 -16.88 -1.53
CA ARG A 130 1.84 -17.83 -2.19
C ARG A 130 1.45 -19.22 -1.73
N ASN A 131 0.98 -20.07 -2.66
CA ASN A 131 0.55 -21.43 -2.36
C ASN A 131 1.73 -22.42 -2.20
N PHE A 132 2.96 -22.04 -2.59
CA PHE A 132 4.07 -22.98 -2.70
C PHE A 132 5.36 -22.58 -1.99
N GLY A 133 6.16 -23.56 -1.57
CA GLY A 133 7.47 -23.35 -0.95
C GLY A 133 7.41 -22.47 0.31
N LEU A 134 6.28 -22.52 1.02
CA LEU A 134 6.18 -22.05 2.40
C LEU A 134 6.75 -23.13 3.30
N SER A 135 7.76 -22.77 4.08
CA SER A 135 8.28 -23.65 5.13
C SER A 135 7.20 -23.86 6.17
N GLN A 136 6.94 -25.12 6.48
CA GLN A 136 6.08 -25.56 7.56
C GLN A 136 6.96 -26.19 8.62
N CYS A 137 6.52 -26.13 9.87
CA CYS A 137 7.20 -26.80 10.95
C CYS A 137 6.22 -27.61 11.78
N THR A 138 6.65 -28.78 12.22
CA THR A 138 5.93 -29.56 13.23
C THR A 138 6.88 -29.91 14.36
N ILE A 139 6.34 -29.99 15.57
CA ILE A 139 7.06 -30.42 16.75
C ILE A 139 6.54 -31.81 17.08
N THR A 140 7.43 -32.79 17.25
CA THR A 140 7.05 -34.15 17.57
C THR A 140 8.07 -34.81 18.48
N ASP A 141 7.58 -35.64 19.40
CA ASP A 141 8.34 -36.56 20.24
C ASP A 141 8.05 -38.03 19.89
N ASP A 142 7.19 -38.28 18.91
CA ASP A 142 6.79 -39.61 18.45
C ASP A 142 7.64 -40.06 17.25
N PRO A 143 8.44 -41.13 17.39
CA PRO A 143 9.17 -41.72 16.28
C PRO A 143 8.29 -42.14 15.09
N ALA A 144 7.03 -42.52 15.33
CA ALA A 144 6.12 -42.90 14.26
C ALA A 144 5.66 -41.69 13.45
N GLU A 145 5.38 -40.55 14.09
CA GLU A 145 5.15 -39.29 13.39
C GLU A 145 6.37 -38.83 12.62
N LEU A 146 7.56 -38.87 13.23
CA LEU A 146 8.82 -38.57 12.51
C LEU A 146 8.94 -39.40 11.23
N CYS A 147 8.71 -40.72 11.32
CA CYS A 147 8.75 -41.59 10.16
C CYS A 147 7.72 -41.19 9.09
N LYS A 148 6.50 -40.79 9.47
CA LYS A 148 5.49 -40.32 8.50
C LYS A 148 6.02 -39.15 7.68
N TYR A 149 6.65 -38.15 8.31
CA TYR A 149 7.23 -37.01 7.59
C TYR A 149 8.47 -37.41 6.78
N MET A 150 9.36 -38.26 7.33
CA MET A 150 10.57 -38.70 6.63
C MET A 150 10.27 -39.46 5.32
N TYR A 151 9.16 -40.20 5.28
CA TYR A 151 8.80 -41.04 4.15
C TYR A 151 7.63 -40.49 3.30
N ASP A 152 7.10 -39.31 3.61
CA ASP A 152 6.04 -38.69 2.81
C ASP A 152 6.64 -38.15 1.48
N PRO A 153 6.25 -38.71 0.32
CA PRO A 153 6.81 -38.29 -0.96
C PRO A 153 6.35 -36.89 -1.39
N SER A 154 5.28 -36.34 -0.80
CA SER A 154 4.72 -35.03 -1.12
C SER A 154 5.49 -33.86 -0.49
N ILE A 155 6.37 -34.15 0.47
CA ILE A 155 7.15 -33.14 1.19
C ILE A 155 8.65 -33.34 1.00
N GLU A 156 9.39 -32.28 1.29
CA GLU A 156 10.84 -32.22 1.36
C GLU A 156 11.24 -31.65 2.72
N ILE A 157 11.91 -32.46 3.53
CA ILE A 157 12.42 -32.03 4.84
C ILE A 157 13.63 -31.14 4.61
N THR A 158 13.59 -29.97 5.23
CA THR A 158 14.62 -28.92 5.14
C THR A 158 15.54 -28.91 6.36
N SER A 159 15.00 -29.15 7.56
CA SER A 159 15.80 -29.28 8.79
C SER A 159 15.12 -30.19 9.80
N ILE A 160 15.93 -30.79 10.67
CA ILE A 160 15.50 -31.51 11.87
C ILE A 160 16.35 -30.95 13.01
N ASP A 161 15.71 -30.25 13.93
CA ASP A 161 16.36 -29.56 15.04
C ASP A 161 15.91 -30.21 16.35
N GLU A 162 16.87 -30.70 17.15
CA GLU A 162 16.59 -31.21 18.50
C GLU A 162 16.30 -30.04 19.44
N LEU A 163 15.05 -29.92 19.91
CA LEU A 163 14.70 -28.92 20.92
C LEU A 163 15.12 -29.37 22.32
N ASN A 164 15.05 -30.68 22.58
CA ASN A 164 15.60 -31.37 23.74
C ASN A 164 15.79 -32.87 23.43
N GLN A 165 16.15 -33.67 24.44
CA GLN A 165 16.44 -35.11 24.28
C GLN A 165 15.29 -35.98 23.73
N GLN A 166 14.06 -35.48 23.73
CA GLN A 166 12.87 -36.23 23.31
C GLN A 166 12.05 -35.51 22.23
N ILE A 167 12.25 -34.20 22.04
CA ILE A 167 11.42 -33.37 21.18
C ILE A 167 12.24 -32.87 19.99
N LEU A 168 11.72 -33.12 18.80
CA LEU A 168 12.26 -32.69 17.52
C LEU A 168 11.37 -31.60 16.90
N LEU A 169 12.00 -30.61 16.28
CA LEU A 169 11.38 -29.65 15.37
C LEU A 169 11.73 -30.07 13.94
N LEU A 170 10.72 -30.42 13.16
CA LEU A 170 10.87 -30.77 11.75
C LEU A 170 10.44 -29.59 10.91
N SER A 171 11.33 -29.05 10.09
CA SER A 171 11.00 -28.05 9.08
C SER A 171 10.94 -28.71 7.71
N TYR A 172 9.84 -28.50 6.98
CA TYR A 172 9.64 -29.11 5.67
C TYR A 172 8.88 -28.18 4.71
N THR A 173 8.94 -28.49 3.42
CA THR A 173 8.17 -27.80 2.37
C THR A 173 7.40 -28.82 1.55
N LYS A 174 6.20 -28.46 1.07
CA LYS A 174 5.49 -29.27 0.08
C LYS A 174 6.15 -29.12 -1.29
N LYS A 175 6.40 -30.24 -1.97
CA LYS A 175 6.95 -30.25 -3.33
C LYS A 175 5.94 -29.67 -4.30
N LYS A 176 6.43 -28.95 -5.32
CA LYS A 176 5.61 -28.17 -6.26
C LYS A 176 4.50 -28.95 -6.93
N ASP A 177 4.75 -30.21 -7.28
CA ASP A 177 3.81 -31.07 -7.99
C ASP A 177 2.60 -31.49 -7.14
N TRP A 178 2.70 -31.31 -5.81
CA TRP A 178 1.68 -31.71 -4.84
C TRP A 178 0.95 -30.52 -4.22
N ILE A 179 1.02 -29.36 -4.88
CA ILE A 179 0.48 -28.11 -4.34
C ILE A 179 -0.89 -27.84 -4.94
N GLU A 180 -1.87 -27.83 -4.05
CA GLU A 180 -3.21 -27.34 -4.33
C GLU A 180 -3.23 -25.83 -4.11
N GLU A 181 -3.70 -25.09 -5.12
CA GLU A 181 -3.95 -23.66 -4.95
C GLU A 181 -5.08 -23.44 -3.94
N HIS A 182 -4.93 -22.44 -3.08
CA HIS A 182 -6.04 -22.06 -2.20
C HIS A 182 -7.27 -21.68 -3.04
N GLU A 183 -8.46 -22.10 -2.60
CA GLU A 183 -9.73 -21.77 -3.29
C GLU A 183 -9.96 -20.26 -3.46
N SER A 184 -9.36 -19.47 -2.58
CA SER A 184 -9.39 -18.00 -2.61
C SER A 184 -8.23 -17.37 -3.39
N SER A 185 -7.35 -18.15 -4.02
CA SER A 185 -6.21 -17.62 -4.75
C SER A 185 -6.66 -17.03 -6.08
N ASN A 186 -6.38 -15.74 -6.29
CA ASN A 186 -6.63 -15.05 -7.54
C ASN A 186 -5.67 -13.87 -7.69
N VAL A 187 -4.51 -14.13 -8.31
CA VAL A 187 -3.46 -13.11 -8.49
C VAL A 187 -3.93 -11.92 -9.35
N VAL A 188 -4.91 -12.12 -10.22
CA VAL A 188 -5.40 -11.10 -11.16
C VAL A 188 -6.04 -9.94 -10.40
N ILE A 189 -6.84 -10.25 -9.37
CA ILE A 189 -7.49 -9.24 -8.52
C ILE A 189 -6.44 -8.33 -7.90
N SER A 190 -5.41 -8.91 -7.29
CA SER A 190 -4.35 -8.13 -6.62
C SER A 190 -3.45 -7.37 -7.60
N LEU A 191 -3.19 -7.94 -8.78
CA LEU A 191 -2.48 -7.23 -9.85
C LEU A 191 -3.24 -5.96 -10.24
N TRP A 192 -4.56 -6.06 -10.45
CA TRP A 192 -5.40 -4.91 -10.77
C TRP A 192 -5.45 -3.89 -9.63
N THR A 193 -5.69 -4.33 -8.39
CA THR A 193 -5.76 -3.42 -7.23
C THR A 193 -4.45 -2.67 -7.02
N THR A 194 -3.30 -3.37 -7.06
CA THR A 194 -1.99 -2.73 -6.85
C THR A 194 -1.59 -1.83 -8.02
N SER A 195 -1.96 -2.18 -9.25
CA SER A 195 -1.73 -1.33 -10.43
C SER A 195 -2.57 -0.05 -10.37
N ALA A 196 -3.84 -0.14 -10.00
CA ALA A 196 -4.70 1.02 -9.80
C ALA A 196 -4.16 1.94 -8.69
N ALA A 197 -3.68 1.38 -7.58
CA ALA A 197 -3.06 2.13 -6.50
C ALA A 197 -1.76 2.84 -6.95
N ARG A 198 -0.88 2.14 -7.70
CA ARG A 198 0.34 2.73 -8.26
C ARG A 198 0.02 3.87 -9.24
N ILE A 199 -0.96 3.70 -10.10
CA ILE A 199 -1.39 4.75 -11.05
C ILE A 199 -1.96 5.96 -10.30
N HIS A 200 -2.74 5.73 -9.23
CA HIS A 200 -3.26 6.81 -8.40
C HIS A 200 -2.12 7.64 -7.78
N LEU A 201 -1.11 6.96 -7.21
CA LEU A 201 0.09 7.60 -6.67
C LEU A 201 0.90 8.31 -7.77
N LEU A 202 1.13 7.67 -8.92
CA LEU A 202 1.85 8.23 -10.05
C LEU A 202 1.21 9.53 -10.55
N ARG A 203 -0.12 9.58 -10.66
CA ARG A 203 -0.83 10.80 -11.06
C ARG A 203 -0.63 11.94 -10.07
N ALA A 204 -0.62 11.64 -8.77
CA ALA A 204 -0.31 12.63 -7.74
C ALA A 204 1.14 13.12 -7.85
N MET A 205 2.10 12.21 -8.08
CA MET A 205 3.51 12.54 -8.31
C MET A 205 3.67 13.46 -9.53
N GLN A 206 3.05 13.11 -10.65
CA GLN A 206 3.09 13.91 -11.87
C GLN A 206 2.48 15.29 -11.66
N LYS A 207 1.36 15.39 -10.92
CA LYS A 207 0.75 16.67 -10.58
C LYS A 207 1.71 17.55 -9.77
N VAL A 208 2.40 16.97 -8.77
CA VAL A 208 3.42 17.68 -7.98
C VAL A 208 4.57 18.12 -8.87
N VAL A 209 5.17 17.21 -9.64
CA VAL A 209 6.37 17.48 -10.46
C VAL A 209 6.10 18.50 -11.57
N ARG A 210 4.89 18.51 -12.14
CA ARG A 210 4.49 19.45 -13.20
C ARG A 210 4.00 20.80 -12.66
N SER A 211 3.84 20.95 -11.35
CA SER A 211 3.40 22.21 -10.74
C SER A 211 4.60 23.13 -10.47
N GLU A 212 4.45 24.41 -10.79
CA GLU A 212 5.50 25.40 -10.63
C GLU A 212 5.93 25.54 -9.17
N GLY A 213 7.24 25.63 -8.94
CA GLY A 213 7.82 25.79 -7.59
C GLY A 213 7.66 24.57 -6.68
N CYS A 214 7.12 23.44 -7.18
CA CYS A 214 6.98 22.22 -6.40
C CYS A 214 8.18 21.29 -6.60
N THR A 215 8.51 20.51 -5.57
CA THR A 215 9.59 19.52 -5.64
C THR A 215 9.16 18.25 -4.92
N LEU A 216 9.05 17.15 -5.67
CA LEU A 216 8.79 15.84 -5.09
C LEU A 216 10.05 15.32 -4.37
N LEU A 217 9.92 15.00 -3.08
CA LEU A 217 11.02 14.55 -2.23
C LEU A 217 11.02 13.04 -2.02
N TYR A 218 9.84 12.44 -1.83
CA TYR A 218 9.70 11.02 -1.51
C TYR A 218 8.32 10.48 -1.84
N THR A 219 8.23 9.16 -2.04
CA THR A 219 6.96 8.43 -2.16
C THR A 219 7.07 7.04 -1.56
N ASP A 220 6.01 6.58 -0.90
CA ASP A 220 5.89 5.20 -0.42
C ASP A 220 4.43 4.76 -0.40
N THR A 221 4.09 3.79 -1.26
CA THR A 221 2.82 3.07 -1.36
C THR A 221 1.57 3.93 -1.57
N ASP A 222 1.22 4.76 -0.59
CA ASP A 222 0.04 5.61 -0.50
C ASP A 222 0.36 7.03 0.00
N SER A 223 1.64 7.39 0.11
CA SER A 223 2.11 8.67 0.65
C SER A 223 3.11 9.36 -0.28
N LEU A 224 3.12 10.69 -0.23
CA LEU A 224 4.12 11.55 -0.88
C LEU A 224 4.65 12.56 0.15
N ILE A 225 5.95 12.88 0.03
CA ILE A 225 6.56 14.03 0.69
C ILE A 225 7.03 14.95 -0.43
N PHE A 226 6.63 16.21 -0.39
CA PHE A 226 6.99 17.19 -1.40
C PHE A 226 7.03 18.59 -0.79
N ALA A 227 7.85 19.46 -1.39
CA ALA A 227 7.86 20.89 -1.13
C ALA A 227 6.95 21.60 -2.14
N HIS A 228 6.27 22.64 -1.69
CA HIS A 228 5.48 23.52 -2.55
C HIS A 228 5.50 24.94 -1.97
N PRO A 229 5.25 26.00 -2.77
CA PRO A 229 5.15 27.36 -2.26
C PRO A 229 3.93 27.51 -1.33
N GLU A 230 4.00 28.47 -0.40
CA GLU A 230 2.90 28.71 0.55
C GLU A 230 1.57 28.92 -0.17
N ASN A 231 0.51 28.27 0.36
CA ASN A 231 -0.85 28.31 -0.18
C ASN A 231 -1.02 27.81 -1.63
N MET A 232 0.02 27.19 -2.22
CA MET A 232 -0.01 26.62 -3.58
C MET A 232 0.18 25.10 -3.57
N CYS A 233 -0.47 24.41 -2.63
CA CYS A 233 -0.46 22.95 -2.63
C CYS A 233 -1.15 22.43 -3.90
N PRO A 234 -0.47 21.65 -4.75
CA PRO A 234 -1.04 21.18 -6.00
C PRO A 234 -2.06 20.04 -5.79
N LEU A 235 -2.05 19.38 -4.64
CA LEU A 235 -2.94 18.25 -4.36
C LEU A 235 -4.24 18.71 -3.68
N THR A 236 -5.35 18.10 -4.10
CA THR A 236 -6.64 18.30 -3.44
C THR A 236 -6.70 17.39 -2.22
N LEU A 237 -6.79 17.99 -1.04
CA LEU A 237 -6.95 17.27 0.22
C LEU A 237 -8.43 17.08 0.54
N GLY A 238 -8.75 16.01 1.28
CA GLY A 238 -10.09 15.86 1.82
C GLY A 238 -10.26 14.60 2.68
N PRO A 239 -11.40 14.48 3.37
CA PRO A 239 -11.62 13.45 4.38
C PRO A 239 -12.10 12.12 3.81
N HIS A 240 -12.40 12.06 2.51
CA HIS A 240 -13.10 10.94 1.89
C HIS A 240 -12.17 9.84 1.39
N LEU A 241 -12.77 8.67 1.10
CA LEU A 241 -12.05 7.53 0.57
C LEU A 241 -11.31 7.88 -0.73
N GLY A 242 -10.02 7.58 -0.78
CA GLY A 242 -9.17 7.85 -1.94
C GLY A 242 -8.66 9.29 -2.06
N GLN A 243 -8.97 10.16 -1.10
CA GLN A 243 -8.39 11.51 -1.03
C GLN A 243 -7.09 11.51 -0.21
N PHE A 244 -6.19 12.43 -0.55
CA PHE A 244 -5.01 12.69 0.27
C PHE A 244 -5.40 13.48 1.51
N THR A 245 -4.76 13.14 2.63
CA THR A 245 -4.89 13.86 3.90
C THR A 245 -3.53 14.39 4.32
N ASP A 246 -3.51 15.58 4.92
CA ASP A 246 -2.30 16.06 5.61
C ASP A 246 -2.04 15.20 6.84
N GLU A 247 -0.90 14.50 6.88
CA GLU A 247 -0.50 13.64 8.00
C GLU A 247 -0.04 14.46 9.22
N TYR A 248 0.46 15.68 9.00
CA TYR A 248 1.00 16.54 10.04
C TYR A 248 0.33 17.92 10.08
N PRO A 249 -1.01 18.03 10.18
CA PRO A 249 -1.72 19.31 10.02
C PRO A 249 -1.33 20.39 11.03
N LYS A 250 -0.81 19.97 12.20
CA LYS A 250 -0.36 20.84 13.29
C LYS A 250 1.13 21.19 13.24
N HIS A 251 1.86 20.73 12.22
CA HIS A 251 3.29 20.94 12.09
C HIS A 251 3.66 21.39 10.68
N ASP A 252 4.80 22.05 10.56
CA ASP A 252 5.47 22.32 9.29
C ASP A 252 6.75 21.49 9.21
N ILE A 253 7.05 20.94 8.04
CA ILE A 253 8.30 20.19 7.80
C ILE A 253 9.39 21.22 7.46
N LEU A 254 10.34 21.42 8.38
CA LEU A 254 11.47 22.33 8.18
C LEU A 254 12.60 21.69 7.39
N GLU A 255 12.88 20.42 7.67
CA GLU A 255 13.99 19.68 7.05
C GLU A 255 13.56 18.26 6.74
N TYR A 256 13.98 17.77 5.56
CA TYR A 256 13.82 16.41 5.11
C TYR A 256 15.20 15.85 4.73
N VAL A 257 15.54 14.67 5.23
CA VAL A 257 16.77 13.96 4.89
C VAL A 257 16.43 12.51 4.59
N SER A 258 16.94 11.96 3.49
CA SER A 258 16.73 10.55 3.12
C SER A 258 18.05 9.84 2.86
N GLY A 259 18.14 8.62 3.38
CA GLY A 259 19.20 7.66 3.03
C GLY A 259 18.78 6.68 1.92
N GLY A 260 17.50 6.70 1.53
CA GLY A 260 16.93 5.79 0.54
C GLY A 260 15.51 5.36 0.85
N ALA A 261 15.06 4.32 0.13
CA ALA A 261 13.72 3.76 0.31
C ALA A 261 13.48 3.33 1.76
N LYS A 262 12.37 3.82 2.34
CA LYS A 262 11.92 3.54 3.71
C LYS A 262 12.90 3.99 4.80
N GLN A 263 13.79 4.93 4.49
CA GLN A 263 14.79 5.48 5.40
C GLN A 263 14.87 7.01 5.26
N TYR A 264 14.20 7.74 6.15
CA TYR A 264 14.22 9.21 6.15
C TYR A 264 13.99 9.82 7.53
N GLY A 265 14.41 11.06 7.70
CA GLY A 265 14.17 11.90 8.87
C GLY A 265 13.43 13.18 8.50
N LEU A 266 12.58 13.66 9.41
CA LEU A 266 11.83 14.92 9.32
C LEU A 266 12.12 15.76 10.55
N LYS A 267 12.40 17.05 10.35
CA LYS A 267 12.36 18.06 11.41
C LYS A 267 11.03 18.79 11.31
N LEU A 268 10.21 18.68 12.34
CA LEU A 268 8.86 19.22 12.40
C LEU A 268 8.80 20.40 13.36
N LEU A 269 8.22 21.51 12.93
CA LEU A 269 7.91 22.66 13.79
C LEU A 269 6.43 22.66 14.15
N LYS A 270 6.10 22.73 15.44
CA LYS A 270 4.69 22.81 15.84
C LYS A 270 4.18 24.25 15.73
N LYS A 271 3.10 24.46 14.95
CA LYS A 271 2.51 25.79 14.66
C LYS A 271 2.10 26.59 15.89
N GLU A 272 1.71 25.94 16.98
CA GLU A 272 1.14 26.60 18.17
C GLU A 272 2.17 27.12 19.19
N TYR A 273 3.35 26.50 19.31
CA TYR A 273 4.25 26.74 20.45
C TYR A 273 5.74 26.83 20.08
N ASP A 274 6.06 27.02 18.80
CA ASP A 274 7.42 27.15 18.26
C ASP A 274 8.39 26.07 18.80
N ARG A 275 7.88 24.83 18.93
CA ARG A 275 8.63 23.70 19.47
C ARG A 275 8.97 22.73 18.36
N THR A 276 10.26 22.49 18.19
CA THR A 276 10.77 21.55 17.19
C THR A 276 10.70 20.11 17.71
N ARG A 277 10.36 19.18 16.82
CA ARG A 277 10.43 17.73 17.04
C ARG A 277 11.14 17.07 15.87
N ILE A 278 12.00 16.09 16.16
CA ILE A 278 12.64 15.29 15.12
C ILE A 278 11.94 13.93 15.04
N TYR A 279 11.58 13.53 13.84
CA TYR A 279 10.96 12.26 13.52
C TYR A 279 11.88 11.47 12.59
N PHE A 280 12.08 10.18 12.89
CA PHE A 280 12.85 9.27 12.04
C PHE A 280 11.99 8.08 11.65
N LYS A 281 12.03 7.70 10.37
CA LYS A 281 11.48 6.45 9.86
C LYS A 281 12.62 5.57 9.37
N SER A 282 12.76 4.40 9.99
CA SER A 282 13.71 3.36 9.60
C SER A 282 12.97 2.03 9.48
N GLN A 283 13.42 1.19 8.57
CA GLN A 283 12.84 -0.14 8.32
C GLN A 283 13.09 -1.14 9.48
N ARG A 284 13.99 -0.82 10.42
CA ARG A 284 14.21 -1.62 11.63
C ARG A 284 13.26 -1.16 12.73
N ASP A 285 12.20 -1.95 12.89
CA ASP A 285 11.25 -2.02 14.00
C ASP A 285 10.23 -0.89 14.18
N ASP A 286 8.99 -1.33 14.42
CA ASP A 286 7.84 -0.60 14.98
C ASP A 286 8.12 -0.01 16.39
N THR A 287 9.37 0.19 16.77
CA THR A 287 9.78 0.89 17.98
C THR A 287 10.02 2.36 17.66
N LYS A 288 9.06 3.20 18.05
CA LYS A 288 9.24 4.66 18.17
C LYS A 288 10.46 4.95 19.06
N TYR A 289 11.63 5.18 18.47
CA TYR A 289 12.75 5.77 19.20
C TYR A 289 12.47 7.27 19.37
N ARG A 290 12.12 7.66 20.60
CA ARG A 290 12.16 9.07 21.02
C ARG A 290 13.62 9.44 21.21
N CYS A 291 14.17 10.29 20.36
CA CYS A 291 15.45 10.93 20.63
C CYS A 291 15.18 12.27 21.34
N TYR A 292 15.67 12.40 22.56
CA TYR A 292 15.83 13.69 23.22
C TYR A 292 17.19 14.26 22.81
N GLN A 293 17.19 15.48 22.30
CA GLN A 293 18.26 16.44 22.52
C GLN A 293 17.61 17.75 22.94
#